data_AF-A0A1X7JSN1-F1
#
_entry.id   AF-A0A1X7JSN1-F1
#
_cell.length_a   1.000
_cell.length_b   1.000
_cell.length_c   1.000
_cell.angle_alpha   90.00
_cell.angle_beta   90.00
_cell.angle_gamma   90.00
#
_symmetry.space_group_name_H-M   'P 1'
#
loop_
_entity.id
_entity.type
_entity.pdbx_description
1 polymer ?
#
loop_
_entity_poly.entity_id
_entity_poly.type
_entity_poly.pdbx_seq_one_letter_code
_entity_poly.pdbx_strand_id
1 'polypeptide(L)'
;MSARRTFILSWMGALIWFPSISQTSVKTVIAEKGDGIYSLLRKQGMNPVRHYGHFVDLNQDNLRDSMHLYEGREYIIPQVPADTIAIEESVAKKATEIKTVSNILSDDIFGKDYASTEIKSNKLQGAVYYLISGHGGPDPGAIEKYEGKIIAEDEYAYDITLRLAKELISHGAKTYIIIRDPNDGIRDQRVLEIDRDEVAYPNEEIPLNQLLRLKQRVDIVNKLYLENSGKYQRLIVTHVDSRSRGQNIDVFFYHHENSKNGKRLAESIHETFLKKYRQYQPNRNYEGTFADRSGLYLVKNTLPAMAYIEIGNIKNKKDQKRILDPDNRQALAKWISEGVLLDFDNGN
;
A
#
# COMPACT_ATOMS: atom_id res chain seq x y z
N MET A 1 -25.45 -85.89 48.84
CA MET A 1 -26.14 -84.87 48.01
C MET A 1 -25.86 -83.51 48.62
N SER A 2 -24.96 -82.72 48.03
CA SER A 2 -24.50 -81.44 48.56
C SER A 2 -24.60 -80.39 47.45
N ALA A 3 -25.53 -79.46 47.60
CA ALA A 3 -25.73 -78.33 46.69
C ALA A 3 -24.55 -77.35 46.81
N ARG A 4 -23.93 -76.97 45.68
CA ARG A 4 -23.00 -75.84 45.60
C ARG A 4 -23.65 -74.73 44.79
N ARG A 5 -23.84 -73.58 45.46
CA ARG A 5 -24.37 -72.32 44.95
C ARG A 5 -23.37 -71.67 43.98
N THR A 6 -23.82 -71.30 42.79
CA THR A 6 -23.11 -70.42 41.86
C THR A 6 -23.37 -68.95 42.23
N PHE A 7 -22.32 -68.19 42.53
CA PHE A 7 -22.36 -66.74 42.65
C PHE A 7 -21.95 -66.12 41.31
N ILE A 8 -22.82 -65.30 40.72
CA ILE A 8 -22.53 -64.47 39.55
C ILE A 8 -21.99 -63.13 40.07
N LEU A 9 -20.74 -62.82 39.77
CA LEU A 9 -20.13 -61.51 40.04
C LEU A 9 -20.39 -60.60 38.84
N SER A 10 -21.23 -59.57 39.01
CA SER A 10 -21.46 -58.53 38.02
C SER A 10 -20.36 -57.47 38.12
N TRP A 11 -19.55 -57.30 37.08
CA TRP A 11 -18.55 -56.23 36.95
C TRP A 11 -19.22 -54.99 36.35
N MET A 12 -19.47 -53.96 37.15
CA MET A 12 -19.85 -52.62 36.67
C MET A 12 -18.56 -51.85 36.32
N GLY A 13 -18.27 -51.71 35.03
CA GLY A 13 -17.24 -50.80 34.54
C GLY A 13 -17.73 -49.35 34.57
N ALA A 14 -17.17 -48.52 35.44
CA ALA A 14 -17.37 -47.08 35.41
C ALA A 14 -16.47 -46.47 34.32
N LEU A 15 -17.07 -46.00 33.22
CA LEU A 15 -16.38 -45.13 32.26
C LEU A 15 -16.21 -43.74 32.88
N ILE A 16 -14.98 -43.40 33.26
CA ILE A 16 -14.60 -42.03 33.61
C ILE A 16 -14.33 -41.29 32.31
N TRP A 17 -15.25 -40.40 31.95
CA TRP A 17 -15.11 -39.50 30.80
C TRP A 17 -14.26 -38.30 31.23
N PHE A 18 -13.00 -38.25 30.80
CA PHE A 18 -12.18 -37.04 30.91
C PHE A 18 -12.52 -36.13 29.73
N PRO A 19 -13.03 -34.91 29.95
CA PRO A 19 -13.12 -33.93 28.88
C PRO A 19 -11.70 -33.47 28.54
N SER A 20 -11.20 -33.88 27.38
CA SER A 20 -10.00 -33.31 26.79
C SER A 20 -10.30 -31.86 26.40
N ILE A 21 -9.97 -30.92 27.29
CA ILE A 21 -9.92 -29.50 26.96
C ILE A 21 -8.64 -29.29 26.15
N SER A 22 -8.75 -29.29 24.83
CA SER A 22 -7.69 -28.78 23.97
C SER A 22 -7.66 -27.26 24.09
N GLN A 23 -6.74 -26.72 24.91
CA GLN A 23 -6.42 -25.30 24.88
C GLN A 23 -5.44 -25.08 23.73
N THR A 24 -5.93 -24.61 22.59
CA THR A 24 -5.08 -24.05 21.54
C THR A 24 -4.45 -22.78 22.13
N SER A 25 -3.20 -22.84 22.58
CA SER A 25 -2.52 -21.65 23.10
C SER A 25 -2.37 -20.64 21.97
N VAL A 26 -3.05 -19.51 22.08
CA VAL A 26 -2.92 -18.41 21.12
C VAL A 26 -1.51 -17.87 21.23
N LYS A 27 -0.69 -17.99 20.17
CA LYS A 27 0.65 -17.41 20.15
C LYS A 27 0.51 -15.90 20.06
N THR A 28 1.24 -15.20 20.91
CA THR A 28 1.28 -13.74 20.95
C THR A 28 2.70 -13.22 20.82
N VAL A 29 2.84 -11.93 20.49
CA VAL A 29 4.12 -11.21 20.48
C VAL A 29 3.93 -9.80 21.03
N ILE A 30 4.94 -9.28 21.74
CA ILE A 30 4.96 -7.89 22.20
C ILE A 30 5.62 -7.02 21.13
N ALA A 31 4.94 -5.97 20.69
CA ALA A 31 5.50 -5.03 19.72
C ALA A 31 6.61 -4.18 20.35
N GLU A 32 7.76 -4.10 19.67
CA GLU A 32 8.89 -3.28 20.11
C GLU A 32 8.83 -1.88 19.51
N LYS A 33 9.65 -0.97 20.05
CA LYS A 33 9.77 0.38 19.52
C LYS A 33 10.22 0.37 18.05
N GLY A 34 9.37 0.92 17.19
CA GLY A 34 9.63 1.00 15.74
C GLY A 34 9.09 -0.18 14.94
N ASP A 35 8.37 -1.11 15.58
CA ASP A 35 7.66 -2.16 14.85
C ASP A 35 6.43 -1.61 14.13
N GLY A 36 6.29 -2.02 12.87
CA GLY A 36 5.05 -2.01 12.12
C GLY A 36 4.55 -3.45 11.94
N ILE A 37 3.38 -3.62 11.32
CA ILE A 37 2.80 -4.95 11.14
C ILE A 37 3.70 -5.80 10.24
N TYR A 38 4.26 -5.21 9.18
CA TYR A 38 5.14 -5.94 8.27
C TYR A 38 6.42 -6.40 8.98
N SER A 39 7.08 -5.50 9.72
CA SER A 39 8.30 -5.88 10.44
C SER A 39 8.04 -6.89 11.56
N LEU A 40 6.93 -6.77 12.29
CA LEU A 40 6.53 -7.69 13.36
C LEU A 40 6.24 -9.10 12.81
N LEU A 41 5.49 -9.23 11.71
CA LEU A 41 5.23 -10.52 11.06
C LEU A 41 6.53 -11.19 10.59
N ARG A 42 7.46 -10.43 10.00
CA ARG A 42 8.77 -10.98 9.59
C ARG A 42 9.61 -11.46 10.78
N LYS A 43 9.62 -10.72 11.90
CA LYS A 43 10.29 -11.16 13.13
C LYS A 43 9.75 -12.50 13.63
N GLN A 44 8.48 -12.80 13.34
CA GLN A 44 7.84 -14.07 13.67
C GLN A 44 8.00 -15.17 12.60
N GLY A 45 8.79 -14.91 11.55
CA GLY A 45 9.04 -15.85 10.46
C GLY A 45 7.85 -16.00 9.50
N MET A 46 6.97 -15.00 9.44
CA MET A 46 5.77 -15.02 8.61
C MET A 46 5.93 -14.13 7.38
N ASN A 47 5.36 -14.55 6.25
CA ASN A 47 5.19 -13.69 5.09
C ASN A 47 4.12 -12.63 5.42
N PRO A 48 4.47 -11.33 5.50
CA PRO A 48 3.51 -10.32 5.89
C PRO A 48 2.32 -10.22 4.95
N VAL A 49 2.53 -10.38 3.64
CA VAL A 49 1.49 -10.19 2.65
C VAL A 49 0.36 -11.22 2.82
N ARG A 50 0.73 -12.46 3.14
CA ARG A 50 -0.22 -13.54 3.39
C ARG A 50 -0.95 -13.42 4.71
N HIS A 51 -0.39 -12.71 5.68
CA HIS A 51 -0.86 -12.75 7.07
C HIS A 51 -1.29 -11.38 7.60
N TYR A 52 -1.08 -10.30 6.84
CA TYR A 52 -1.41 -8.93 7.22
C TYR A 52 -2.91 -8.80 7.51
N GLY A 53 -3.77 -9.20 6.58
CA GLY A 53 -5.23 -9.12 6.75
C GLY A 53 -5.69 -9.86 8.01
N HIS A 54 -5.29 -11.13 8.15
CA HIS A 54 -5.62 -11.93 9.34
C HIS A 54 -5.06 -11.32 10.63
N PHE A 55 -3.85 -10.77 10.58
CA PHE A 55 -3.26 -10.08 11.73
C PHE A 55 -4.08 -8.83 12.10
N VAL A 56 -4.52 -8.06 11.11
CA VAL A 56 -5.38 -6.89 11.33
C VAL A 56 -6.72 -7.32 11.91
N ASP A 57 -7.35 -8.37 11.38
CA ASP A 57 -8.64 -8.88 11.86
C ASP A 57 -8.56 -9.38 13.31
N LEU A 58 -7.52 -10.14 13.64
CA LEU A 58 -7.32 -10.69 14.99
C LEU A 58 -7.01 -9.60 16.03
N ASN A 59 -6.48 -8.46 15.60
CA ASN A 59 -6.01 -7.39 16.47
C ASN A 59 -6.74 -6.08 16.25
N GLN A 60 -7.91 -6.08 15.61
CA GLN A 60 -8.57 -4.86 15.13
C GLN A 60 -8.82 -3.85 16.26
N ASP A 61 -9.26 -4.33 17.43
CA ASP A 61 -9.49 -3.53 18.63
C ASP A 61 -8.19 -3.03 19.30
N ASN A 62 -7.06 -3.66 18.98
CA ASN A 62 -5.74 -3.35 19.52
C ASN A 62 -4.84 -2.61 18.52
N LEU A 63 -5.36 -2.29 17.33
CA LEU A 63 -4.67 -1.57 16.28
C LEU A 63 -5.21 -0.15 16.13
N ARG A 64 -4.32 0.79 15.84
CA ARG A 64 -4.71 2.16 15.50
C ARG A 64 -4.86 2.31 13.98
N ASP A 65 -6.06 2.72 13.55
CA ASP A 65 -6.52 2.82 12.15
C ASP A 65 -6.19 1.58 11.29
N SER A 66 -6.26 0.40 11.91
CA SER A 66 -6.02 -0.91 11.26
C SER A 66 -4.61 -1.10 10.67
N MET A 67 -3.62 -0.29 11.06
CA MET A 67 -2.24 -0.45 10.55
C MET A 67 -1.13 -0.27 11.57
N HIS A 68 -1.39 0.40 12.69
CA HIS A 68 -0.32 0.80 13.60
C HIS A 68 -0.39 0.04 14.92
N LEU A 69 0.76 -0.51 15.28
CA LEU A 69 1.03 -1.13 16.57
C LEU A 69 1.29 -0.05 17.63
N TYR A 70 0.84 -0.30 18.85
CA TYR A 70 1.30 0.30 20.09
C TYR A 70 2.51 -0.45 20.65
N GLU A 71 3.59 0.28 20.92
CA GLU A 71 4.79 -0.22 21.62
C GLU A 71 4.40 -0.85 22.97
N GLY A 72 4.98 -2.01 23.27
CA GLY A 72 4.78 -2.74 24.52
C GLY A 72 3.44 -3.48 24.63
N ARG A 73 2.55 -3.37 23.62
CA ARG A 73 1.32 -4.15 23.59
C ARG A 73 1.54 -5.53 22.98
N GLU A 74 0.75 -6.47 23.47
CA GLU A 74 0.70 -7.84 23.01
C GLU A 74 -0.27 -7.99 21.83
N TYR A 75 0.15 -8.68 20.77
CA TYR A 75 -0.63 -8.94 19.56
C TYR A 75 -0.74 -10.43 19.31
N ILE A 76 -1.91 -10.86 18.87
CA ILE A 76 -2.18 -12.22 18.45
C ILE A 76 -1.51 -12.47 17.10
N ILE A 77 -0.71 -13.53 17.05
CA ILE A 77 -0.08 -13.99 15.83
C ILE A 77 -0.96 -15.05 15.15
N PRO A 78 -1.35 -14.84 13.87
CA PRO A 78 -2.21 -15.77 13.16
C PRO A 78 -1.59 -17.16 13.12
N GLN A 79 -2.31 -18.18 13.59
CA GLN A 79 -1.90 -19.59 13.56
C GLN A 79 -2.11 -20.18 12.16
N VAL A 80 -1.49 -19.58 11.14
CA VAL A 80 -1.43 -20.21 9.82
C VAL A 80 -0.18 -21.08 9.82
N PRO A 81 -0.27 -22.38 9.43
CA PRO A 81 0.91 -23.24 9.36
C PRO A 81 2.00 -22.55 8.54
N ALA A 82 3.21 -22.47 9.09
CA ALA A 82 4.37 -21.92 8.40
C ALA A 82 4.48 -22.57 7.01
N ASP A 83 4.26 -21.75 5.98
CA ASP A 83 4.48 -21.97 4.55
C ASP A 83 4.48 -23.45 4.07
N THR A 84 3.36 -24.16 4.25
CA THR A 84 3.16 -25.51 3.66
C THR A 84 1.76 -25.75 3.10
N ILE A 85 1.08 -24.71 2.61
CA ILE A 85 -0.18 -24.92 1.87
C ILE A 85 -0.01 -24.39 0.45
N ALA A 86 0.34 -25.33 -0.44
CA ALA A 86 -0.08 -25.25 -1.83
C ALA A 86 -1.60 -25.07 -1.84
N ILE A 87 -2.07 -24.15 -2.67
CA ILE A 87 -3.45 -23.69 -2.79
C ILE A 87 -4.40 -24.89 -2.93
N GLU A 88 -4.98 -25.37 -1.82
CA GLU A 88 -6.03 -26.39 -1.86
C GLU A 88 -7.38 -25.70 -2.04
N GLU A 89 -7.88 -25.80 -3.29
CA GLU A 89 -9.24 -25.89 -3.86
C GLU A 89 -10.48 -25.34 -3.12
N SER A 90 -10.45 -25.08 -1.83
CA SER A 90 -11.53 -24.51 -1.03
C SER A 90 -11.78 -23.02 -1.30
N VAL A 91 -10.75 -22.27 -1.72
CA VAL A 91 -10.88 -20.84 -2.10
C VAL A 91 -11.63 -20.67 -3.43
N ALA A 92 -11.51 -21.64 -4.35
CA ALA A 92 -12.15 -21.61 -5.66
C ALA A 92 -13.69 -21.64 -5.60
N LYS A 93 -14.27 -22.23 -4.54
CA LYS A 93 -15.73 -22.30 -4.35
C LYS A 93 -16.33 -21.03 -3.74
N LYS A 94 -15.56 -20.22 -3.01
CA LYS A 94 -16.01 -18.90 -2.54
C LYS A 94 -15.81 -17.80 -3.59
N ALA A 95 -14.82 -17.96 -4.47
CA ALA A 95 -14.56 -17.05 -5.59
C ALA A 95 -15.68 -17.03 -6.64
N THR A 96 -16.51 -18.07 -6.70
CA THR A 96 -17.59 -18.18 -7.70
C THR A 96 -18.86 -17.39 -7.35
N GLU A 97 -19.01 -16.93 -6.11
CA GLU A 97 -20.12 -16.05 -5.68
C GLU A 97 -19.75 -14.56 -5.61
N ILE A 98 -18.46 -14.22 -5.70
CA ILE A 98 -17.99 -12.84 -5.87
C ILE A 98 -18.15 -12.48 -7.35
N LYS A 99 -19.38 -12.12 -7.72
CA LYS A 99 -19.73 -11.63 -9.04
C LYS A 99 -18.80 -10.50 -9.48
N THR A 100 -17.93 -10.81 -10.44
CA THR A 100 -17.74 -10.02 -11.67
C THR A 100 -17.92 -8.51 -11.52
N VAL A 101 -16.88 -7.84 -11.03
CA VAL A 101 -16.57 -6.47 -11.46
C VAL A 101 -15.26 -6.54 -12.22
N SER A 102 -15.38 -6.86 -13.50
CA SER A 102 -14.30 -6.79 -14.47
C SER A 102 -13.80 -5.35 -14.58
N ASN A 103 -12.63 -5.06 -14.02
CA ASN A 103 -11.72 -4.07 -14.58
C ASN A 103 -10.34 -4.70 -14.64
N ILE A 104 -10.01 -5.14 -15.85
CA ILE A 104 -8.79 -5.82 -16.26
C ILE A 104 -7.58 -4.95 -15.89
N LEU A 105 -6.84 -5.35 -14.86
CA LEU A 105 -5.41 -5.17 -14.75
C LEU A 105 -4.88 -6.52 -14.31
N SER A 106 -4.01 -7.10 -15.12
CA SER A 106 -3.28 -8.32 -14.79
C SER A 106 -2.76 -8.24 -13.36
N ASP A 107 -3.19 -9.17 -12.51
CA ASP A 107 -2.81 -9.34 -11.10
C ASP A 107 -1.29 -9.51 -10.88
N ASP A 108 -0.46 -9.38 -11.92
CA ASP A 108 1.00 -9.48 -11.86
C ASP A 108 1.69 -8.13 -11.53
N ILE A 109 1.08 -6.97 -11.83
CA ILE A 109 1.75 -5.65 -11.66
C ILE A 109 2.05 -5.31 -10.20
N PHE A 110 1.36 -5.92 -9.24
CA PHE A 110 1.64 -5.74 -7.82
C PHE A 110 2.66 -6.74 -7.30
N GLY A 111 3.11 -7.68 -8.13
CA GLY A 111 3.94 -8.81 -7.73
C GLY A 111 3.12 -9.94 -7.12
N LYS A 112 3.66 -11.16 -7.18
CA LYS A 112 2.99 -12.42 -6.82
C LYS A 112 2.35 -12.40 -5.44
N ASP A 113 3.04 -11.84 -4.45
CA ASP A 113 2.54 -11.80 -3.09
C ASP A 113 1.31 -10.88 -2.96
N TYR A 114 1.21 -9.83 -3.78
CA TYR A 114 0.15 -8.83 -3.76
C TYR A 114 -0.87 -8.96 -4.89
N ALA A 115 -0.89 -10.11 -5.57
CA ALA A 115 -1.71 -10.34 -6.76
C ALA A 115 -3.21 -10.13 -6.52
N SER A 116 -3.71 -10.44 -5.32
CA SER A 116 -5.11 -10.18 -4.97
C SER A 116 -5.28 -8.85 -4.22
N THR A 117 -6.34 -8.13 -4.54
CA THR A 117 -6.74 -6.91 -3.82
C THR A 117 -8.09 -7.14 -3.13
N GLU A 118 -8.10 -7.07 -1.81
CA GLU A 118 -9.33 -7.12 -1.03
C GLU A 118 -10.14 -5.83 -1.22
N ILE A 119 -11.45 -5.96 -1.44
CA ILE A 119 -12.35 -4.81 -1.58
C ILE A 119 -12.77 -4.32 -0.19
N LYS A 120 -12.37 -3.09 0.14
CA LYS A 120 -12.73 -2.38 1.38
C LYS A 120 -14.05 -1.63 1.24
N SER A 121 -14.33 -1.06 0.06
CA SER A 121 -15.61 -0.40 -0.24
C SER A 121 -15.79 -0.19 -1.75
N ASN A 122 -16.94 0.34 -2.17
CA ASN A 122 -17.20 0.77 -3.56
C ASN A 122 -17.31 2.31 -3.67
N LYS A 123 -16.71 3.06 -2.74
CA LYS A 123 -16.84 4.53 -2.68
C LYS A 123 -16.35 5.24 -3.94
N LEU A 124 -15.30 4.72 -4.57
CA LEU A 124 -14.70 5.27 -5.79
C LEU A 124 -15.21 4.58 -7.07
N GLN A 125 -16.32 3.85 -7.00
CA GLN A 125 -16.91 3.18 -8.16
C GLN A 125 -17.19 4.19 -9.28
N GLY A 126 -16.63 3.93 -10.46
CA GLY A 126 -16.77 4.80 -11.63
C GLY A 126 -15.77 5.96 -11.71
N ALA A 127 -14.98 6.20 -10.66
CA ALA A 127 -13.86 7.13 -10.71
C ALA A 127 -12.64 6.51 -11.43
N VAL A 128 -11.87 7.36 -12.11
CA VAL A 128 -10.65 6.98 -12.82
C VAL A 128 -9.47 7.80 -12.30
N TYR A 129 -8.40 7.10 -11.95
CA TYR A 129 -7.16 7.70 -11.48
C TYR A 129 -5.99 7.33 -12.39
N TYR A 130 -5.23 8.33 -12.80
CA TYR A 130 -3.96 8.17 -13.50
C TYR A 130 -2.85 8.34 -12.48
N LEU A 131 -1.91 7.40 -12.43
CA LEU A 131 -0.85 7.36 -11.44
C LEU A 131 0.50 7.34 -12.14
N ILE A 132 1.32 8.36 -11.91
CA ILE A 132 2.68 8.47 -12.44
C ILE A 132 3.65 8.42 -11.27
N SER A 133 4.50 7.40 -11.21
CA SER A 133 5.74 7.49 -10.44
C SER A 133 6.73 8.39 -11.16
N GLY A 134 7.42 9.24 -10.41
CA GLY A 134 8.52 10.05 -10.90
C GLY A 134 9.62 9.18 -11.48
N HIS A 135 10.34 9.70 -12.47
CA HIS A 135 11.55 9.04 -12.99
C HIS A 135 11.24 7.63 -13.57
N GLY A 136 12.20 6.71 -13.60
CA GLY A 136 12.09 5.36 -14.17
C GLY A 136 12.75 5.24 -15.55
N GLY A 137 13.11 4.00 -15.88
CA GLY A 137 13.86 3.62 -17.06
C GLY A 137 15.27 4.21 -17.04
N PRO A 138 15.64 5.07 -18.00
CA PRO A 138 16.99 5.63 -18.05
C PRO A 138 17.28 6.70 -16.99
N ASP A 139 16.29 7.09 -16.19
CA ASP A 139 16.36 8.21 -15.25
C ASP A 139 16.06 7.70 -13.83
N PRO A 140 17.07 7.48 -12.98
CA PRO A 140 16.87 7.00 -11.61
C PRO A 140 16.43 8.09 -10.61
N GLY A 141 16.28 9.33 -11.08
CA GLY A 141 16.08 10.49 -10.23
C GLY A 141 17.19 10.66 -9.20
N ALA A 142 16.80 10.99 -7.98
CA ALA A 142 17.70 11.17 -6.85
C ALA A 142 18.41 9.87 -6.44
N ILE A 143 19.74 9.88 -6.40
CA ILE A 143 20.54 8.77 -5.85
C ILE A 143 21.20 9.18 -4.52
N GLU A 144 21.26 8.25 -3.56
CA GLU A 144 22.02 8.37 -2.31
C GLU A 144 22.60 7.01 -1.87
N LYS A 145 23.56 7.03 -0.96
CA LYS A 145 24.11 5.83 -0.30
C LYS A 145 23.45 5.60 1.07
N TYR A 146 22.87 4.42 1.26
CA TYR A 146 22.29 3.96 2.53
C TYR A 146 22.97 2.65 2.97
N GLU A 147 23.60 2.66 4.15
CA GLU A 147 24.26 1.48 4.75
C GLU A 147 25.21 0.73 3.78
N GLY A 148 25.96 1.47 2.96
CA GLY A 148 26.88 0.85 2.00
C GLY A 148 26.29 0.59 0.62
N LYS A 149 24.96 0.58 0.47
CA LYS A 149 24.22 0.31 -0.77
C LYS A 149 23.73 1.60 -1.43
N ILE A 150 23.50 1.54 -2.74
CA ILE A 150 22.92 2.64 -3.52
C ILE A 150 21.39 2.52 -3.45
N ILE A 151 20.70 3.64 -3.31
CA ILE A 151 19.24 3.76 -3.40
C ILE A 151 18.89 4.86 -4.41
N ALA A 152 17.82 4.64 -5.18
CA ALA A 152 17.35 5.56 -6.22
C ALA A 152 15.87 5.95 -5.97
N GLU A 153 15.47 7.13 -6.46
CA GLU A 153 14.14 7.72 -6.19
C GLU A 153 13.00 6.98 -6.88
N ASP A 154 13.21 6.62 -8.14
CA ASP A 154 12.27 5.88 -8.98
C ASP A 154 11.76 4.62 -8.29
N GLU A 155 12.65 3.83 -7.70
CA GLU A 155 12.31 2.59 -7.00
C GLU A 155 11.25 2.78 -5.91
N TYR A 156 11.43 3.79 -5.05
CA TYR A 156 10.51 4.05 -3.94
C TYR A 156 9.28 4.82 -4.41
N ALA A 157 9.41 5.72 -5.39
CA ALA A 157 8.28 6.41 -5.99
C ALA A 157 7.33 5.39 -6.66
N TYR A 158 7.88 4.42 -7.37
CA TYR A 158 7.14 3.34 -8.01
C TYR A 158 6.45 2.43 -6.98
N ASP A 159 7.16 1.94 -5.96
CA ASP A 159 6.55 1.10 -4.91
C ASP A 159 5.39 1.81 -4.20
N ILE A 160 5.55 3.08 -3.81
CA ILE A 160 4.48 3.87 -3.18
C ILE A 160 3.30 4.05 -4.14
N THR A 161 3.57 4.22 -5.43
CA THR A 161 2.53 4.35 -6.46
C THR A 161 1.73 3.07 -6.63
N LEU A 162 2.38 1.91 -6.62
CA LEU A 162 1.73 0.60 -6.66
C LEU A 162 0.86 0.39 -5.41
N ARG A 163 1.37 0.70 -4.22
CA ARG A 163 0.60 0.65 -2.97
C ARG A 163 -0.61 1.58 -3.02
N LEU A 164 -0.46 2.80 -3.54
CA LEU A 164 -1.57 3.73 -3.73
C LEU A 164 -2.60 3.19 -4.73
N ALA A 165 -2.16 2.65 -5.87
CA ALA A 165 -3.05 2.04 -6.85
C ALA A 165 -3.90 0.93 -6.21
N LYS A 166 -3.26 0.05 -5.44
CA LYS A 166 -3.94 -1.03 -4.71
C LYS A 166 -4.96 -0.49 -3.70
N GLU A 167 -4.62 0.55 -2.94
CA GLU A 167 -5.57 1.22 -2.03
C GLU A 167 -6.77 1.81 -2.78
N LEU A 168 -6.58 2.47 -3.92
CA LEU A 168 -7.68 3.03 -4.71
C LEU A 168 -8.58 1.95 -5.34
N ILE A 169 -7.97 0.88 -5.87
CA ILE A 169 -8.69 -0.29 -6.39
C ILE A 169 -9.53 -0.95 -5.29
N SER A 170 -9.00 -1.05 -4.06
CA SER A 170 -9.74 -1.59 -2.91
C SER A 170 -11.01 -0.79 -2.58
N HIS A 171 -11.13 0.44 -3.09
CA HIS A 171 -12.32 1.30 -2.95
C HIS A 171 -13.17 1.36 -4.23
N GLY A 172 -12.91 0.52 -5.23
CA GLY A 172 -13.69 0.41 -6.47
C GLY A 172 -13.24 1.32 -7.62
N ALA A 173 -12.10 2.00 -7.48
CA ALA A 173 -11.60 2.90 -8.51
C ALA A 173 -11.00 2.13 -9.70
N LYS A 174 -11.08 2.72 -10.90
CA LYS A 174 -10.25 2.31 -12.04
C LYS A 174 -8.93 3.07 -12.01
N THR A 175 -7.80 2.37 -11.97
CA THR A 175 -6.48 3.01 -11.95
C THR A 175 -5.71 2.73 -13.24
N TYR A 176 -4.91 3.69 -13.69
CA TYR A 176 -3.91 3.51 -14.75
C TYR A 176 -2.55 3.85 -14.18
N ILE A 177 -1.69 2.84 -14.03
CA ILE A 177 -0.28 3.00 -13.68
C ILE A 177 0.49 3.30 -14.97
N ILE A 178 1.04 4.51 -15.07
CA ILE A 178 1.59 5.08 -16.30
C ILE A 178 3.06 4.70 -16.53
N ILE A 179 3.86 4.60 -15.47
CA ILE A 179 5.20 4.01 -15.54
C ILE A 179 5.10 2.64 -14.89
N ARG A 180 5.59 1.61 -15.58
CA ARG A 180 5.43 0.21 -15.21
C ARG A 180 6.76 -0.49 -15.29
N ASP A 181 7.01 -1.32 -14.32
CA ASP A 181 8.10 -2.27 -14.32
C ASP A 181 7.53 -3.66 -14.64
N PRO A 182 8.08 -4.39 -15.63
CA PRO A 182 7.63 -5.73 -15.98
C PRO A 182 7.99 -6.78 -14.93
N ASN A 183 8.97 -6.52 -14.06
CA ASN A 183 9.54 -7.50 -13.15
C ASN A 183 9.41 -7.10 -11.67
N ASP A 184 9.24 -5.80 -11.37
CA ASP A 184 9.04 -5.29 -10.03
C ASP A 184 7.59 -4.94 -9.70
N GLY A 185 7.12 -5.55 -8.60
CA GLY A 185 5.85 -5.25 -7.95
C GLY A 185 6.02 -4.44 -6.68
N ILE A 186 5.06 -4.59 -5.75
CA ILE A 186 5.17 -4.05 -4.39
C ILE A 186 6.28 -4.81 -3.66
N ARG A 187 7.28 -4.07 -3.17
CA ARG A 187 8.48 -4.59 -2.55
C ARG A 187 8.57 -4.15 -1.09
N ASP A 188 8.95 -5.12 -0.28
CA ASP A 188 8.83 -5.11 1.16
C ASP A 188 10.17 -4.92 1.87
N GLN A 189 11.22 -4.72 1.09
CA GLN A 189 12.59 -4.51 1.55
C GLN A 189 12.84 -3.03 1.84
N ARG A 190 13.81 -2.77 2.72
CA ARG A 190 14.27 -1.39 3.00
C ARG A 190 15.12 -0.81 1.88
N VAL A 191 15.93 -1.66 1.25
CA VAL A 191 16.76 -1.33 0.11
C VAL A 191 16.18 -2.10 -1.06
N LEU A 192 15.61 -1.36 -2.00
CA LEU A 192 15.08 -1.88 -3.26
C LEU A 192 16.22 -2.06 -4.26
N GLU A 193 16.20 -3.15 -5.01
CA GLU A 193 17.16 -3.34 -6.11
C GLU A 193 16.89 -2.29 -7.17
N ILE A 194 17.94 -1.80 -7.81
CA ILE A 194 17.83 -0.76 -8.83
C ILE A 194 17.96 -1.42 -10.18
N ASP A 195 17.00 -1.18 -11.06
CA ASP A 195 17.18 -1.44 -12.48
C ASP A 195 16.78 -0.23 -13.34
N ARG A 196 16.47 -0.46 -14.62
CA ARG A 196 16.18 0.58 -15.63
C ARG A 196 15.22 0.07 -16.69
N ASP A 197 14.49 -1.01 -16.42
CA ASP A 197 13.69 -1.69 -17.44
C ASP A 197 12.23 -1.19 -17.50
N GLU A 198 11.92 -0.12 -16.76
CA GLU A 198 10.58 0.43 -16.73
C GLU A 198 10.17 1.02 -18.07
N VAL A 199 8.90 0.81 -18.37
CA VAL A 199 8.22 1.23 -19.60
C VAL A 199 7.07 2.17 -19.28
N ALA A 200 6.76 3.05 -20.22
CA ALA A 200 5.55 3.87 -20.15
C ALA A 200 4.34 3.07 -20.66
N TYR A 201 3.16 3.37 -20.15
CA TYR A 201 1.94 2.65 -20.47
C TYR A 201 1.62 2.67 -21.99
N PRO A 202 1.20 1.54 -22.58
CA PRO A 202 1.07 0.24 -21.92
C PRO A 202 2.39 -0.51 -21.80
N ASN A 203 3.32 -0.35 -22.77
CA ASN A 203 4.63 -1.01 -22.85
C ASN A 203 5.58 -0.25 -23.83
N GLU A 204 5.63 1.06 -23.74
CA GLU A 204 6.50 1.92 -24.56
C GLU A 204 7.84 2.18 -23.86
N GLU A 205 8.96 2.09 -24.60
CA GLU A 205 10.28 2.45 -24.05
C GLU A 205 10.31 3.92 -23.60
N ILE A 206 10.91 4.16 -22.43
CA ILE A 206 11.04 5.52 -21.88
C ILE A 206 12.23 6.24 -22.55
N PRO A 207 12.03 7.40 -23.21
CA PRO A 207 13.11 8.10 -23.91
C PRO A 207 14.28 8.55 -23.01
N LEU A 208 15.50 8.58 -23.57
CA LEU A 208 16.67 9.16 -22.89
C LEU A 208 16.57 10.67 -22.67
N ASN A 209 15.83 11.40 -23.51
CA ASN A 209 15.67 12.85 -23.39
C ASN A 209 14.57 13.22 -22.39
N GLN A 210 14.89 14.08 -21.42
CA GLN A 210 13.97 14.47 -20.36
C GLN A 210 12.65 15.08 -20.88
N LEU A 211 12.71 15.99 -21.86
CA LEU A 211 11.50 16.61 -22.41
C LEU A 211 10.63 15.59 -23.15
N LEU A 212 11.26 14.63 -23.85
CA LEU A 212 10.53 13.56 -24.51
C LEU A 212 9.86 12.61 -23.52
N ARG A 213 10.50 12.28 -22.38
CA ARG A 213 9.86 11.51 -21.29
C ARG A 213 8.63 12.22 -20.75
N LEU A 214 8.77 13.51 -20.45
CA LEU A 214 7.67 14.32 -19.92
C LEU A 214 6.53 14.40 -20.92
N LYS A 215 6.83 14.63 -22.21
CA LYS A 215 5.83 14.66 -23.28
C LYS A 215 5.12 13.31 -23.44
N GLN A 216 5.85 12.20 -23.44
CA GLN A 216 5.28 10.85 -23.53
C GLN A 216 4.24 10.61 -22.43
N ARG A 217 4.58 10.92 -21.17
CA ARG A 217 3.65 10.78 -20.03
C ARG A 217 2.40 11.65 -20.19
N VAL A 218 2.56 12.90 -20.64
CA VAL A 218 1.44 13.80 -20.93
C VAL A 218 0.55 13.24 -22.03
N ASP A 219 1.13 12.81 -23.14
CA ASP A 219 0.39 12.30 -24.29
C ASP A 219 -0.41 11.04 -23.91
N ILE A 220 0.19 10.12 -23.15
CA ILE A 220 -0.48 8.94 -22.61
C ILE A 220 -1.66 9.33 -21.72
N VAL A 221 -1.43 10.17 -20.70
CA VAL A 221 -2.49 10.55 -19.74
C VAL A 221 -3.62 11.31 -20.44
N ASN A 222 -3.29 12.25 -21.32
CA ASN A 222 -4.30 13.04 -22.03
C ASN A 222 -5.14 12.17 -22.95
N LYS A 223 -4.53 11.19 -23.65
CA LYS A 223 -5.27 10.20 -24.42
C LYS A 223 -6.24 9.41 -23.55
N LEU A 224 -5.76 8.84 -22.45
CA LEU A 224 -6.61 8.06 -21.53
C LEU A 224 -7.71 8.89 -20.86
N TYR A 225 -7.46 10.18 -20.63
CA TYR A 225 -8.44 11.12 -20.10
C TYR A 225 -9.61 11.35 -21.08
N LEU A 226 -9.29 11.54 -22.36
CA LEU A 226 -10.30 11.69 -23.41
C LEU A 226 -11.11 10.39 -23.58
N GLU A 227 -10.47 9.23 -23.50
CA GLU A 227 -11.14 7.92 -23.56
C GLU A 227 -12.09 7.65 -22.38
N ASN A 228 -11.89 8.32 -21.24
CA ASN A 228 -12.74 8.18 -20.04
C ASN A 228 -13.62 9.41 -19.78
N SER A 229 -13.93 10.17 -20.83
CA SER A 229 -14.81 11.34 -20.80
C SER A 229 -16.13 11.07 -20.06
N GLY A 230 -16.58 12.05 -19.28
CA GLY A 230 -17.81 11.98 -18.48
C GLY A 230 -17.66 11.32 -17.11
N LYS A 231 -16.49 10.76 -16.77
CA LYS A 231 -16.22 10.20 -15.44
C LYS A 231 -15.54 11.22 -14.52
N TYR A 232 -15.57 10.94 -13.21
CA TYR A 232 -14.68 11.58 -12.26
C TYR A 232 -13.24 11.15 -12.53
N GLN A 233 -12.35 12.10 -12.79
CA GLN A 233 -10.98 11.82 -13.22
C GLN A 233 -9.97 12.65 -12.44
N ARG A 234 -8.89 12.02 -11.97
CA ARG A 234 -7.75 12.69 -11.33
C ARG A 234 -6.43 12.09 -11.78
N LEU A 235 -5.40 12.93 -11.81
CA LEU A 235 -4.00 12.50 -11.95
C LEU A 235 -3.26 12.71 -10.63
N ILE A 236 -2.52 11.70 -10.19
CA ILE A 236 -1.61 11.79 -9.06
C ILE A 236 -0.20 11.45 -9.55
N VAL A 237 0.74 12.34 -9.29
CA VAL A 237 2.16 12.15 -9.59
C VAL A 237 2.91 12.06 -8.27
N THR A 238 3.73 11.05 -8.07
CA THR A 238 4.50 10.83 -6.82
C THR A 238 5.99 10.93 -7.11
N HIS A 239 6.70 11.70 -6.31
CA HIS A 239 8.14 11.87 -6.37
C HIS A 239 8.77 11.71 -4.99
N VAL A 240 10.05 11.39 -4.98
CA VAL A 240 10.88 11.36 -3.79
C VAL A 240 12.05 12.32 -4.02
N ASP A 241 11.77 13.61 -3.85
CA ASP A 241 12.65 14.75 -4.10
C ASP A 241 14.14 14.54 -3.72
N SER A 242 15.00 15.35 -4.33
CA SER A 242 16.45 15.42 -4.11
C SER A 242 16.94 16.77 -3.59
N ARG A 243 16.06 17.61 -3.05
CA ARG A 243 16.44 18.89 -2.41
C ARG A 243 17.66 18.73 -1.50
N SER A 244 18.37 19.83 -1.25
CA SER A 244 19.67 19.79 -0.57
C SER A 244 19.63 18.99 0.75
N ARG A 245 20.72 18.28 1.06
CA ARG A 245 20.83 17.29 2.14
C ARG A 245 20.33 17.76 3.52
N GLY A 246 20.31 19.07 3.76
CA GLY A 246 19.86 19.70 5.01
C GLY A 246 18.38 20.11 5.05
N GLN A 247 17.66 20.05 3.93
CA GLN A 247 16.23 20.33 3.90
C GLN A 247 15.47 19.08 4.32
N ASN A 248 14.97 19.07 5.56
CA ASN A 248 13.88 18.18 5.94
C ASN A 248 12.68 18.59 5.11
N ILE A 249 12.09 17.65 4.36
CA ILE A 249 10.83 17.94 3.70
C ILE A 249 9.76 17.02 4.26
N ASP A 250 8.74 17.66 4.82
CA ASP A 250 7.44 17.03 4.91
C ASP A 250 6.81 16.90 3.53
N VAL A 251 5.74 16.12 3.43
CA VAL A 251 5.11 15.87 2.14
C VAL A 251 4.56 17.17 1.56
N PHE A 252 4.90 17.51 0.32
CA PHE A 252 4.38 18.69 -0.38
C PHE A 252 3.45 18.30 -1.52
N PHE A 253 2.47 19.16 -1.80
CA PHE A 253 1.47 18.93 -2.84
C PHE A 253 1.44 20.11 -3.80
N TYR A 254 1.50 19.86 -5.09
CA TYR A 254 1.40 20.89 -6.11
C TYR A 254 0.23 20.68 -7.05
N HIS A 255 -0.36 21.79 -7.48
CA HIS A 255 -1.44 21.81 -8.46
C HIS A 255 -1.19 22.93 -9.48
N HIS A 256 -2.03 22.97 -10.52
CA HIS A 256 -2.05 24.10 -11.44
C HIS A 256 -2.84 25.27 -10.81
N GLU A 257 -2.34 26.50 -10.90
CA GLU A 257 -2.93 27.68 -10.24
C GLU A 257 -4.42 27.89 -10.62
N ASN A 258 -4.74 27.67 -11.89
CA ASN A 258 -6.10 27.85 -12.43
C ASN A 258 -7.02 26.63 -12.25
N SER A 259 -6.53 25.53 -11.68
CA SER A 259 -7.33 24.31 -11.52
C SER A 259 -7.98 24.24 -10.16
N LYS A 260 -9.28 24.61 -10.09
CA LYS A 260 -10.08 24.49 -8.86
C LYS A 260 -10.12 23.05 -8.33
N ASN A 261 -10.33 22.09 -9.23
CA ASN A 261 -10.37 20.67 -8.88
C ASN A 261 -8.99 20.13 -8.48
N GLY A 262 -7.91 20.58 -9.13
CA GLY A 262 -6.55 20.20 -8.75
C GLY A 262 -6.17 20.75 -7.37
N LYS A 263 -6.55 22.01 -7.08
CA LYS A 263 -6.40 22.62 -5.77
C LYS A 263 -7.14 21.82 -4.70
N ARG A 264 -8.43 21.49 -4.92
CA ARG A 264 -9.23 20.70 -3.96
C ARG A 264 -8.62 19.32 -3.69
N LEU A 265 -8.12 18.63 -4.73
CA LEU A 265 -7.42 17.35 -4.56
C LEU A 265 -6.18 17.51 -3.67
N ALA A 266 -5.31 18.46 -3.99
CA ALA A 266 -4.08 18.71 -3.24
C ALA A 266 -4.37 19.11 -1.77
N GLU A 267 -5.37 19.96 -1.57
CA GLU A 267 -5.83 20.40 -0.25
C GLU A 267 -6.44 19.25 0.57
N SER A 268 -7.27 18.39 -0.04
CA SER A 268 -7.88 17.24 0.65
C SER A 268 -6.84 16.21 1.11
N ILE A 269 -5.82 15.97 0.29
CA ILE A 269 -4.68 15.12 0.68
C ILE A 269 -3.88 15.81 1.79
N HIS A 270 -3.56 17.09 1.66
CA HIS A 270 -2.83 17.85 2.67
C HIS A 270 -3.52 17.86 4.04
N GLU A 271 -4.84 18.10 4.09
CA GLU A 271 -5.63 18.04 5.32
C GLU A 271 -5.58 16.67 5.98
N THR A 272 -5.60 15.61 5.17
CA THR A 272 -5.48 14.24 5.65
C THR A 272 -4.12 14.04 6.29
N PHE A 273 -3.04 14.47 5.65
CA PHE A 273 -1.69 14.44 6.23
C PHE A 273 -1.60 15.25 7.52
N LEU A 274 -2.17 16.46 7.59
CA LEU A 274 -2.23 17.26 8.82
C LEU A 274 -2.92 16.52 9.97
N LYS A 275 -4.06 15.86 9.70
CA LYS A 275 -4.80 15.07 10.71
C LYS A 275 -3.97 13.87 11.17
N LYS A 276 -3.38 13.13 10.22
CA LYS A 276 -2.57 11.94 10.51
C LYS A 276 -1.29 12.29 11.26
N TYR A 277 -0.57 13.33 10.86
CA TYR A 277 0.61 13.76 11.62
C TYR A 277 0.28 14.17 13.06
N ARG A 278 -0.82 14.89 13.29
CA ARG A 278 -1.26 15.20 14.67
C ARG A 278 -1.57 13.95 15.50
N GLN A 279 -2.16 12.93 14.87
CA GLN A 279 -2.49 11.66 15.53
C GLN A 279 -1.26 10.77 15.77
N TYR A 280 -0.35 10.69 14.81
CA TYR A 280 0.75 9.71 14.78
C TYR A 280 2.08 10.28 15.26
N GLN A 281 2.29 11.60 15.13
CA GLN A 281 3.50 12.31 15.51
C GLN A 281 3.14 13.59 16.30
N PRO A 282 2.41 13.51 17.44
CA PRO A 282 1.86 14.68 18.14
C PRO A 282 2.93 15.67 18.62
N ASN A 283 4.17 15.22 18.82
CA ASN A 283 5.29 16.05 19.25
C ASN A 283 6.09 16.65 18.07
N ARG A 284 5.59 16.51 16.84
CA ARG A 284 6.23 17.03 15.64
C ARG A 284 5.20 17.81 14.81
N ASN A 285 5.53 19.06 14.50
CA ASN A 285 4.73 19.86 13.57
C ASN A 285 4.94 19.35 12.14
N TYR A 286 3.84 19.18 11.41
CA TYR A 286 3.86 18.92 9.98
C TYR A 286 3.97 20.26 9.23
N GLU A 287 5.04 20.42 8.46
CA GLU A 287 5.35 21.66 7.73
C GLU A 287 5.08 21.54 6.23
N GLY A 288 4.54 20.40 5.80
CA GLY A 288 4.13 20.20 4.41
C GLY A 288 3.07 21.21 4.02
N THR A 289 3.08 21.63 2.76
CA THR A 289 2.14 22.61 2.21
C THR A 289 1.55 22.12 0.91
N PHE A 290 0.44 22.73 0.51
CA PHE A 290 0.00 22.70 -0.88
C PHE A 290 0.20 24.08 -1.51
N ALA A 291 0.66 24.12 -2.76
CA ALA A 291 0.91 25.35 -3.50
C ALA A 291 0.73 25.14 -5.00
N ASP A 292 0.56 26.21 -5.76
CA ASP A 292 0.65 26.10 -7.22
C ASP A 292 2.10 25.89 -7.68
N ARG A 293 2.28 25.10 -8.75
CA ARG A 293 3.54 24.97 -9.49
C ARG A 293 3.27 24.84 -10.99
N SER A 294 2.54 25.79 -11.57
CA SER A 294 2.20 25.81 -13.00
C SER A 294 3.41 25.79 -13.95
N GLY A 295 4.63 26.05 -13.43
CA GLY A 295 5.87 25.92 -14.20
C GLY A 295 6.33 24.48 -14.46
N LEU A 296 5.85 23.50 -13.69
CA LEU A 296 6.20 22.09 -13.90
C LEU A 296 5.49 21.55 -15.15
N TYR A 297 6.21 20.83 -15.99
CA TYR A 297 5.72 20.40 -17.31
C TYR A 297 4.44 19.55 -17.21
N LEU A 298 4.40 18.56 -16.32
CA LEU A 298 3.20 17.72 -16.13
C LEU A 298 2.01 18.53 -15.62
N VAL A 299 2.24 19.41 -14.64
CA VAL A 299 1.21 20.29 -14.05
C VAL A 299 0.58 21.20 -15.10
N LYS A 300 1.40 21.69 -16.04
CA LYS A 300 0.97 22.59 -17.10
C LYS A 300 0.22 21.90 -18.25
N ASN A 301 0.64 20.71 -18.64
CA ASN A 301 0.25 20.12 -19.93
C ASN A 301 -0.71 18.93 -19.82
N THR A 302 -1.04 18.47 -18.61
CA THR A 302 -2.04 17.40 -18.41
C THR A 302 -3.45 17.96 -18.33
N LEU A 303 -4.41 17.22 -18.92
CA LEU A 303 -5.82 17.55 -18.92
C LEU A 303 -6.56 17.24 -17.61
N PRO A 304 -6.39 16.06 -16.96
CA PRO A 304 -7.07 15.79 -15.70
C PRO A 304 -6.64 16.74 -14.59
N ALA A 305 -7.57 17.06 -13.68
CA ALA A 305 -7.21 17.73 -12.44
C ALA A 305 -6.19 16.89 -11.66
N MET A 306 -5.10 17.51 -11.21
CA MET A 306 -3.96 16.76 -10.71
C MET A 306 -3.39 17.26 -9.38
N ALA A 307 -2.76 16.35 -8.66
CA ALA A 307 -1.88 16.63 -7.53
C ALA A 307 -0.50 16.00 -7.79
N TYR A 308 0.55 16.82 -7.70
CA TYR A 308 1.95 16.41 -7.76
C TYR A 308 2.47 16.33 -6.33
N ILE A 309 2.99 15.20 -5.91
CA ILE A 309 3.28 14.90 -4.51
C ILE A 309 4.78 14.65 -4.36
N GLU A 310 5.46 15.50 -3.60
CA GLU A 310 6.83 15.27 -3.15
C GLU A 310 6.79 14.61 -1.77
N ILE A 311 7.10 13.31 -1.70
CA ILE A 311 6.89 12.48 -0.50
C ILE A 311 7.97 12.68 0.57
N GLY A 312 9.18 13.02 0.15
CA GLY A 312 10.32 13.09 1.06
C GLY A 312 11.61 13.27 0.28
N ASN A 313 12.68 13.64 0.98
CA ASN A 313 13.99 13.81 0.37
C ASN A 313 14.85 12.58 0.61
N ILE A 314 15.15 11.79 -0.44
CA ILE A 314 15.93 10.55 -0.29
C ILE A 314 17.36 10.80 0.23
N LYS A 315 17.88 12.02 0.05
CA LYS A 315 19.22 12.43 0.55
C LYS A 315 19.19 12.85 2.03
N ASN A 316 18.00 13.03 2.61
CA ASN A 316 17.83 13.40 4.01
C ASN A 316 17.64 12.16 4.89
N LYS A 317 18.50 11.96 5.90
CA LYS A 317 18.46 10.79 6.80
C LYS A 317 17.16 10.66 7.61
N LYS A 318 16.48 11.76 7.91
CA LYS A 318 15.21 11.75 8.63
C LYS A 318 14.09 11.26 7.70
N ASP A 319 14.07 11.74 6.46
CA ASP A 319 13.09 11.33 5.46
C ASP A 319 13.33 9.91 4.96
N GLN A 320 14.59 9.45 4.89
CA GLN A 320 14.92 8.04 4.62
C GLN A 320 14.17 7.07 5.54
N LYS A 321 13.94 7.41 6.82
CA LYS A 321 13.14 6.55 7.71
C LYS A 321 11.69 6.39 7.23
N ARG A 322 11.12 7.43 6.62
CA ARG A 322 9.76 7.44 6.04
C ARG A 322 9.70 6.71 4.70
N ILE A 323 10.74 6.86 3.88
CA ILE A 323 10.78 6.34 2.51
C ILE A 323 11.19 4.85 2.48
N LEU A 324 12.22 4.50 3.23
CA LEU A 324 12.83 3.17 3.15
C LEU A 324 12.03 2.12 3.93
N ASP A 325 11.22 2.50 4.91
CA ASP A 325 10.42 1.54 5.66
C ASP A 325 9.14 1.15 4.90
N PRO A 326 8.91 -0.14 4.60
CA PRO A 326 7.72 -0.59 3.86
C PRO A 326 6.41 -0.29 4.60
N ASP A 327 6.38 -0.35 5.94
CA ASP A 327 5.19 0.01 6.73
C ASP A 327 4.86 1.50 6.53
N ASN A 328 5.89 2.36 6.49
CA ASN A 328 5.70 3.78 6.21
C ASN A 328 5.27 4.04 4.76
N ARG A 329 5.80 3.29 3.78
CA ARG A 329 5.34 3.39 2.38
C ARG A 329 3.87 3.01 2.25
N GLN A 330 3.42 1.96 2.92
CA GLN A 330 2.00 1.60 2.99
C GLN A 330 1.18 2.70 3.67
N ALA A 331 1.67 3.28 4.77
CA ALA A 331 0.98 4.35 5.46
C ALA A 331 0.81 5.60 4.58
N LEU A 332 1.85 5.98 3.83
CA LEU A 332 1.80 7.09 2.88
C LEU A 332 0.74 6.84 1.80
N ALA A 333 0.74 5.66 1.17
CA ALA A 333 -0.24 5.27 0.17
C ALA A 333 -1.67 5.34 0.72
N LYS A 334 -1.90 4.82 1.93
CA LYS A 334 -3.21 4.89 2.59
C LYS A 334 -3.63 6.32 2.91
N TRP A 335 -2.73 7.17 3.40
CA TRP A 335 -3.07 8.56 3.71
C TRP A 335 -3.37 9.38 2.45
N ILE A 336 -2.68 9.11 1.33
CA ILE A 336 -3.02 9.70 0.04
C ILE A 336 -4.40 9.20 -0.41
N SER A 337 -4.68 7.90 -0.32
CA SER A 337 -5.99 7.31 -0.65
C SER A 337 -7.14 7.90 0.19
N GLU A 338 -6.95 8.07 1.50
CA GLU A 338 -7.93 8.73 2.38
C GLU A 338 -8.20 10.19 1.97
N GLY A 339 -7.16 10.93 1.55
CA GLY A 339 -7.31 12.27 1.00
C GLY A 339 -8.01 12.31 -0.37
N VAL A 340 -7.80 11.29 -1.19
CA VAL A 340 -8.49 11.11 -2.46
C VAL A 340 -9.97 10.82 -2.27
N LEU A 341 -10.31 9.98 -1.28
CA LEU A 341 -11.70 9.74 -0.87
C LEU A 341 -12.36 11.05 -0.42
N LEU A 342 -11.65 11.89 0.34
CA LEU A 342 -12.14 13.20 0.75
C LEU A 342 -12.37 14.15 -0.43
N ASP A 343 -11.46 14.21 -1.43
CA ASP A 343 -11.67 15.01 -2.65
C ASP A 343 -12.88 14.51 -3.45
N PHE A 344 -13.07 13.19 -3.53
CA PHE A 344 -14.21 12.58 -4.22
C PHE A 344 -15.54 12.92 -3.53
N ASP A 345 -15.61 12.76 -2.22
CA ASP A 345 -16.80 13.07 -1.42
C ASP A 345 -17.15 14.57 -1.47
N ASN A 346 -16.16 15.46 -1.52
CA ASN A 346 -16.35 16.91 -1.66
C ASN A 346 -16.57 17.39 -3.11
N GLY A 347 -16.33 16.51 -4.09
CA GLY A 347 -16.30 16.85 -5.50
C GLY A 347 -17.52 16.44 -6.31
N ASN A 348 -18.38 15.62 -5.71
CA ASN A 348 -19.65 15.17 -6.28
C ASN A 348 -20.84 15.96 -5.74
#